data_AF-A0A952C4N4-F1
#
_entry.id   AF-A0A952C4N4-F1
#
_cell.length_a   1.000
_cell.length_b   1.000
_cell.length_c   1.000
_cell.angle_alpha   90.00
_cell.angle_beta   90.00
_cell.angle_gamma   90.00
#
_symmetry.space_group_name_H-M   'P 1'
#
loop_
_entity.id
_entity.type
_entity.pdbx_description
1 polymer ?
#
loop_
_entity_poly.entity_id
_entity_poly.type
_entity_poly.pdbx_seq_one_letter_code
_entity_poly.pdbx_strand_id
1 'polypeptide(L)' 'MPKKKGAKIIRVKLVRSPIGYTESQKRTVEALGLRKLNQVVEK' A
#
# COMPACT_ATOMS: atom_id res chain seq x y z
N MET A 1 33.33 -4.41 -9.32
CA MET A 1 32.25 -5.43 -9.39
C MET A 1 30.90 -4.73 -9.28
N PRO A 2 29.93 -4.96 -10.18
CA PRO A 2 28.62 -4.35 -10.09
C PRO A 2 27.85 -4.98 -8.92
N LYS A 3 27.33 -4.16 -7.99
CA LYS A 3 26.53 -4.64 -6.86
C LYS A 3 25.19 -5.18 -7.39
N LYS A 4 24.88 -6.46 -7.13
CA LYS A 4 23.56 -7.05 -7.39
C LYS A 4 22.48 -6.27 -6.64
N LYS A 5 21.50 -5.71 -7.35
CA LYS A 5 20.29 -5.12 -6.75
C LYS A 5 19.43 -6.27 -6.22
N GLY A 6 19.32 -6.39 -4.90
CA GLY A 6 18.40 -7.34 -4.25
C GLY A 6 16.94 -6.99 -4.53
N ALA A 7 16.06 -7.99 -4.48
CA ALA A 7 14.62 -7.81 -4.64
C ALA A 7 14.11 -6.81 -3.58
N LYS A 8 13.47 -5.73 -4.03
CA LYS A 8 12.91 -4.70 -3.15
C LYS A 8 11.46 -5.03 -2.86
N ILE A 9 11.18 -5.48 -1.63
CA ILE A 9 9.82 -5.67 -1.14
C ILE A 9 9.32 -4.31 -0.62
N ILE A 10 8.15 -3.90 -1.08
CA ILE A 10 7.49 -2.67 -0.63
C ILE A 10 6.44 -3.05 0.41
N ARG A 11 6.51 -2.39 1.57
CA ARG A 11 5.56 -2.56 2.67
C ARG A 11 4.67 -1.32 2.75
N VAL A 12 3.36 -1.50 2.65
CA VAL A 12 2.39 -0.40 2.66
C VAL A 12 1.40 -0.62 3.80
N LYS A 13 1.16 0.42 4.62
CA LYS A 13 0.23 0.39 5.76
C LYS A 13 -0.89 1.41 5.58
N LEU A 14 -2.14 1.01 5.79
CA LEU A 14 -3.27 1.94 5.81
C LEU A 14 -3.38 2.63 7.19
N VAL A 15 -2.85 3.84 7.32
CA VAL A 15 -2.81 4.58 8.61
C VAL A 15 -4.04 5.47 8.83
N ARG A 16 -4.72 5.89 7.76
CA ARG A 16 -5.91 6.75 7.82
C ARG A 16 -7.05 6.11 7.04
N SER A 17 -8.28 6.36 7.50
CA SER A 17 -9.48 5.92 6.80
C SER A 17 -9.59 6.60 5.43
N PRO A 18 -9.98 5.87 4.36
CA PRO A 18 -10.22 6.46 3.04
C PRO A 18 -11.56 7.24 2.96
N ILE A 19 -12.35 7.29 4.03
CA ILE A 19 -13.59 8.09 4.10
C ILE A 19 -13.25 9.58 4.00
N GLY A 20 -14.01 10.33 3.18
CA GLY A 20 -13.79 11.76 2.95
C GLY A 20 -12.71 12.10 1.91
N TYR A 21 -11.97 11.10 1.41
CA TYR A 21 -11.00 11.29 0.33
C TYR A 21 -11.62 11.10 -1.06
N THR A 22 -10.86 11.46 -2.10
CA THR A 22 -11.31 11.35 -3.49
C THR A 22 -11.59 9.90 -3.87
N GLU A 23 -12.48 9.70 -4.84
CA GLU A 23 -12.84 8.37 -5.30
C GLU A 23 -11.64 7.59 -5.85
N SER A 24 -10.72 8.26 -6.52
CA SER A 24 -9.47 7.67 -7.01
C SER A 24 -8.65 7.06 -5.87
N GLN A 25 -8.50 7.77 -4.74
CA GLN A 25 -7.77 7.26 -3.57
C GLN A 25 -8.46 6.07 -2.92
N LYS A 26 -9.80 6.11 -2.81
CA LYS A 26 -10.59 4.96 -2.31
C LYS A 26 -10.35 3.72 -3.18
N ARG A 27 -10.47 3.86 -4.50
CA ARG A 27 -10.24 2.77 -5.46
C ARG A 27 -8.81 2.22 -5.38
N THR A 28 -7.80 3.07 -5.18
CA THR A 28 -6.41 2.60 -4.99
C THR A 28 -6.25 1.77 -3.72
N VAL A 29 -6.83 2.22 -2.59
CA VAL A 29 -6.78 1.48 -1.31
C VAL A 29 -7.44 0.11 -1.45
N GLU A 30 -8.58 0.04 -2.14
CA GLU A 30 -9.28 -1.22 -2.45
C GLU A 30 -8.47 -2.14 -3.37
N ALA A 31 -7.90 -1.60 -4.46
CA ALA A 31 -7.06 -2.34 -5.40
C ALA A 31 -5.79 -2.90 -4.74
N LEU A 32 -5.23 -2.19 -3.76
CA LEU A 32 -4.11 -2.64 -2.95
C LEU A 32 -4.51 -3.70 -1.89
N GLY A 33 -5.81 -3.99 -1.71
CA GLY A 33 -6.31 -4.97 -0.75
C GLY A 33 -6.32 -4.50 0.70
N LEU A 34 -6.22 -3.19 0.94
CA LEU A 34 -6.24 -2.59 2.28
C LEU A 34 -7.69 -2.37 2.72
N ARG A 35 -8.26 -3.35 3.44
CA ARG A 35 -9.67 -3.36 3.87
C ARG A 35 -9.88 -2.88 5.31
N LYS A 36 -8.83 -2.94 6.14
CA LYS A 36 -8.87 -2.56 7.56
C LYS A 36 -7.83 -1.49 7.88
N LEU A 37 -8.17 -0.62 8.83
CA LEU A 37 -7.23 0.35 9.38
C LEU A 37 -6.06 -0.38 10.06
N ASN A 38 -4.85 0.15 9.89
CA ASN A 38 -3.57 -0.44 10.30
C ASN A 38 -3.16 -1.76 9.62
N GLN A 39 -3.89 -2.22 8.61
CA GLN A 39 -3.49 -3.37 7.80
C GLN A 39 -2.21 -3.05 7.01
N VAL A 40 -1.32 -4.03 6.90
CA VAL A 40 -0.07 -3.97 6.13
C VAL A 40 -0.16 -4.95 4.97
N VAL A 41 0.28 -4.52 3.79
CA VAL A 41 0.42 -5.36 2.59
C VAL A 41 1.87 -5.28 2.12
N GLU A 42 2.44 -6.44 1.77
CA GLU A 42 3.81 -6.60 1.29
C GLU A 42 3.77 -7.13 -0.15
N LYS A 43 4.45 -6.46 -1.08
CA LYS A 43 4.49 -6.81 -2.51
C LYS A 43 5.89 -6.57 -3.10
#